data_AF-A0A3N5ICY6-F1
#
_entry.id   AF-A0A3N5ICY6-F1
#
_cell.length_a   1.000
_cell.length_b   1.000
_cell.length_c   1.000
_cell.angle_alpha   90.00
_cell.angle_beta   90.00
_cell.angle_gamma   90.00
#
_symmetry.space_group_name_H-M   'P 1'
#
loop_
_entity.id
_entity.type
_entity.pdbx_description
1 polymer ?
#
loop_
_entity_poly.entity_id
_entity_poly.type
_entity_poly.pdbx_seq_one_letter_code
_entity_poly.pdbx_strand_id
1 'polypeptide(L)'
;MASELSQRAAGVLRQVFANVQADFCFRLWDGTVVAFGTGAPAFTVVIYASATFVRLMRDPSPLVFGEAYVESAIDIEGDLFAAMHVATALESLRLPLAQRLRLLLSICPAALRPPPRQTPA
;
A
#
# COMPACT_ATOMS: atom_id res chain seq x y z
N MET A 1 19.01 -13.87 -7.03
CA MET A 1 18.67 -13.21 -5.74
C MET A 1 17.39 -12.37 -5.82
N ALA A 2 17.19 -11.52 -6.83
CA ALA A 2 15.94 -10.74 -6.98
C ALA A 2 14.66 -11.60 -7.07
N SER A 3 14.76 -12.78 -7.67
CA SER A 3 13.64 -13.73 -7.88
C SER A 3 13.12 -14.42 -6.61
N GLU A 4 13.96 -14.64 -5.59
CA GLU A 4 13.49 -15.24 -4.32
C GLU A 4 12.68 -14.24 -3.50
N LEU A 5 13.08 -12.96 -3.55
CA LEU A 5 12.42 -11.86 -2.86
C LEU A 5 11.04 -11.58 -3.45
N SER A 6 10.91 -11.61 -4.78
CA SER A 6 9.62 -11.48 -5.46
C SER A 6 8.71 -12.68 -5.24
N GLN A 7 9.23 -13.91 -5.23
CA GLN A 7 8.43 -15.09 -4.88
C GLN A 7 7.89 -15.04 -3.44
N ARG A 8 8.73 -14.62 -2.47
CA ARG A 8 8.27 -14.41 -1.09
C ARG A 8 7.24 -13.29 -1.00
N ALA A 9 7.47 -12.17 -1.68
CA ALA A 9 6.53 -11.05 -1.75
C ALA A 9 5.18 -11.47 -2.35
N ALA A 10 5.19 -12.27 -3.42
CA ALA A 10 3.99 -12.83 -4.02
C ALA A 10 3.22 -13.74 -3.06
N GLY A 11 3.93 -14.56 -2.27
CA GLY A 11 3.31 -15.36 -1.20
C GLY A 11 2.63 -14.51 -0.13
N VAL A 12 3.31 -13.44 0.32
CA VAL A 12 2.75 -12.49 1.30
C VAL A 12 1.53 -11.77 0.73
N LEU A 13 1.60 -11.28 -0.51
CA LEU A 13 0.47 -10.65 -1.19
C LEU A 13 -0.74 -11.58 -1.25
N ARG A 14 -0.53 -12.86 -1.62
CA ARG A 14 -1.60 -13.85 -1.65
C ARG A 14 -2.26 -14.03 -0.28
N GLN A 15 -1.48 -14.01 0.79
CA GLN A 15 -1.99 -14.16 2.15
C GLN A 15 -2.74 -12.92 2.66
N VAL A 16 -2.20 -11.72 2.40
CA VAL A 16 -2.81 -10.44 2.83
C VAL A 16 -4.12 -10.18 2.09
N PHE A 17 -4.14 -10.44 0.79
CA PHE A 17 -5.29 -10.18 -0.08
C PHE A 17 -6.17 -11.40 -0.33
N ALA A 18 -5.97 -12.51 0.40
CA ALA A 18 -6.74 -13.75 0.25
C ALA A 18 -8.27 -13.55 0.38
N ASN A 19 -8.69 -12.61 1.22
CA ASN A 19 -10.10 -12.32 1.50
C ASN A 19 -10.65 -11.13 0.71
N VAL A 20 -9.88 -10.54 -0.21
CA VAL A 20 -10.33 -9.40 -1.01
C VAL A 20 -11.04 -9.91 -2.25
N GLN A 21 -12.34 -9.66 -2.33
CA GLN A 21 -13.16 -10.00 -3.49
C GLN A 21 -13.09 -8.87 -4.53
N ALA A 22 -11.97 -8.78 -5.24
CA ALA A 22 -11.81 -7.87 -6.37
C ALA A 22 -10.90 -8.51 -7.42
N ASP A 23 -11.12 -8.15 -8.69
CA ASP A 23 -10.28 -8.59 -9.81
C ASP A 23 -9.20 -7.54 -10.07
N PHE A 24 -7.96 -7.81 -9.66
CA PHE A 24 -6.83 -6.90 -9.80
C PHE A 24 -5.51 -7.66 -9.82
N CYS A 25 -4.40 -7.00 -10.17
CA CYS A 25 -3.09 -7.65 -10.10
C CYS A 25 -2.00 -6.72 -9.58
N PHE A 26 -0.92 -7.31 -9.08
CA PHE A 26 0.30 -6.59 -8.70
C PHE A 26 1.43 -6.96 -9.65
N ARG A 27 2.13 -5.96 -10.18
CA ARG A 27 3.40 -6.14 -10.88
C ARG A 27 4.54 -5.72 -9.96
N LEU A 28 5.38 -6.67 -9.58
CA LEU A 28 6.55 -6.44 -8.73
C LEU A 28 7.70 -5.82 -9.53
N TRP A 29 8.72 -5.36 -8.81
CA TRP A 29 9.90 -4.66 -9.35
C TRP A 29 10.74 -5.50 -10.32
N ASP A 30 10.61 -6.82 -10.28
CA ASP A 30 11.27 -7.75 -11.19
C ASP A 30 10.39 -8.16 -12.38
N GLY A 31 9.19 -7.59 -12.49
CA GLY A 31 8.19 -7.94 -13.49
C GLY A 31 7.30 -9.12 -13.11
N THR A 32 7.47 -9.72 -11.92
CA THR A 32 6.57 -10.78 -11.46
C THR A 32 5.15 -10.24 -11.29
N VAL A 33 4.18 -10.89 -11.95
CA VAL A 33 2.76 -10.51 -11.86
C VAL A 33 2.01 -11.46 -10.94
N VAL A 34 1.26 -10.90 -9.98
CA VAL A 34 0.42 -11.63 -9.03
C VAL A 34 -1.03 -11.19 -9.25
N ALA A 35 -1.83 -12.04 -9.88
CA ALA A 35 -3.25 -11.78 -10.11
C ALA A 35 -4.11 -12.23 -8.92
N PHE A 36 -5.16 -11.47 -8.67
CA PHE A 36 -6.18 -11.65 -7.66
C PHE A 36 -7.55 -11.60 -8.31
N GLY A 37 -8.46 -12.45 -7.84
CA GLY A 37 -9.80 -12.60 -8.43
C GLY A 37 -9.88 -13.72 -9.47
N THR A 38 -11.02 -13.79 -10.14
CA THR A 38 -11.34 -14.84 -11.14
C THR A 38 -11.64 -14.27 -12.52
N GLY A 39 -11.84 -12.94 -12.61
CA GLY A 39 -12.11 -12.21 -13.85
C GLY A 39 -10.88 -11.52 -14.45
N ALA A 40 -11.12 -10.69 -15.47
CA ALA A 40 -10.09 -9.82 -16.02
C ALA A 40 -9.71 -8.75 -14.99
N PRO A 41 -8.41 -8.52 -14.72
CA PRO A 41 -8.00 -7.55 -13.71
C PRO A 41 -8.43 -6.14 -14.12
N ALA A 42 -9.22 -5.48 -13.26
CA ALA A 42 -9.70 -4.12 -13.50
C ALA A 42 -8.57 -3.10 -13.41
N PHE A 43 -7.57 -3.37 -12.57
CA PHE A 43 -6.37 -2.54 -12.42
C PHE A 43 -5.14 -3.37 -12.03
N THR A 44 -3.96 -2.79 -12.28
CA THR A 44 -2.65 -3.36 -11.99
C THR A 44 -1.84 -2.39 -11.15
N VAL A 45 -1.44 -2.80 -9.95
CA VAL A 45 -0.56 -2.01 -9.09
C VAL A 45 0.89 -2.38 -9.39
N VAL A 46 1.64 -1.44 -9.94
CA VAL A 46 3.05 -1.59 -10.30
C VAL A 46 3.91 -1.07 -9.16
N ILE A 47 4.79 -1.92 -8.64
CA ILE A 47 5.72 -1.59 -7.57
C ILE A 47 7.13 -1.58 -8.14
N TYR A 48 7.74 -0.40 -8.20
CA TYR A 48 9.06 -0.23 -8.81
C TYR A 48 10.23 -0.73 -7.94
N ALA A 49 10.05 -0.80 -6.62
CA ALA A 49 11.10 -1.18 -5.68
C ALA A 49 10.61 -2.09 -4.55
N SER A 50 11.48 -3.04 -4.14
CA SER A 50 11.21 -3.92 -2.99
C SER A 50 11.06 -3.18 -1.67
N ALA A 51 11.76 -2.05 -1.49
CA ALA A 51 11.60 -1.19 -0.32
C ALA A 51 10.18 -0.61 -0.21
N THR A 52 9.60 -0.19 -1.34
CA THR A 52 8.21 0.30 -1.40
C THR A 52 7.23 -0.79 -1.01
N PHE A 53 7.44 -2.02 -1.50
CA PHE A 53 6.63 -3.17 -1.09
C PHE A 53 6.66 -3.40 0.42
N VAL A 54 7.84 -3.37 1.03
CA VAL A 54 7.97 -3.56 2.49
C VAL A 54 7.28 -2.43 3.25
N ARG A 55 7.36 -1.17 2.79
CA ARG A 55 6.63 -0.04 3.39
C ARG A 55 5.11 -0.25 3.30
N LEU A 56 4.60 -0.67 2.14
CA LEU A 56 3.17 -0.93 1.92
C LEU A 56 2.66 -2.12 2.73
N MET A 57 3.44 -3.19 2.86
CA MET A 57 3.05 -4.36 3.66
C MET A 57 3.13 -4.11 5.16
N ARG A 58 3.93 -3.13 5.59
CA ARG A 58 4.01 -2.73 7.01
C ARG A 58 2.74 -2.01 7.47
N ASP A 59 2.12 -1.25 6.57
CA ASP A 59 0.83 -0.61 6.80
C ASP A 59 -0.01 -0.65 5.51
N PRO A 60 -0.78 -1.73 5.29
CA PRO A 60 -1.59 -1.91 4.09
C PRO A 60 -2.88 -1.09 4.16
N SER A 61 -2.76 0.21 4.43
CA SER A 61 -3.89 1.14 4.47
C SER A 61 -4.02 1.91 3.15
N PRO A 62 -5.26 2.26 2.72
CA PRO A 62 -5.49 3.03 1.51
C PRO A 62 -4.70 4.34 1.47
N LEU A 63 -4.44 4.94 2.64
CA LEU A 63 -3.65 6.16 2.77
C LEU A 63 -2.20 5.95 2.34
N VAL A 64 -1.53 4.90 2.82
CA VAL A 64 -0.13 4.61 2.48
C VAL A 64 0.00 4.23 1.01
N PHE A 65 -0.99 3.53 0.46
CA PHE A 65 -1.06 3.29 -0.98
C PHE A 65 -1.23 4.60 -1.78
N GLY A 66 -2.12 5.49 -1.34
CA GLY A 66 -2.32 6.80 -1.95
C GLY A 66 -1.07 7.68 -1.89
N GLU A 67 -0.39 7.73 -0.74
CA GLU A 67 0.89 8.43 -0.59
C GLU A 67 1.94 7.86 -1.53
N ALA A 68 2.10 6.53 -1.60
CA ALA A 68 3.07 5.90 -2.47
C ALA A 68 2.78 6.17 -3.97
N TYR A 69 1.50 6.31 -4.35
CA TYR A 69 1.12 6.70 -5.71
C TYR A 69 1.47 8.17 -5.99
N VAL A 70 1.16 9.08 -5.07
CA VAL A 70 1.52 10.51 -5.18
C VAL A 70 3.04 10.71 -5.20
N GLU A 71 3.79 9.95 -4.40
CA GLU A 71 5.25 9.92 -4.38
C GLU A 71 5.85 9.26 -5.64
N SER A 72 5.03 8.76 -6.58
CA SER A 72 5.46 7.98 -7.76
C SER A 72 6.25 6.71 -7.41
N ALA A 73 6.10 6.21 -6.18
CA ALA A 73 6.74 4.99 -5.70
C ALA A 73 6.00 3.72 -6.17
N ILE A 74 4.70 3.85 -6.44
CA ILE A 74 3.88 2.87 -7.14
C ILE A 74 3.11 3.53 -8.27
N ASP A 75 2.68 2.72 -9.23
CA ASP A 75 1.79 3.14 -10.30
C ASP A 75 0.54 2.24 -10.35
N ILE A 76 -0.55 2.76 -10.89
CA ILE A 76 -1.80 2.03 -11.04
C ILE A 76 -2.19 2.07 -12.52
N GLU A 77 -1.92 0.98 -13.23
CA GLU A 77 -2.29 0.82 -14.64
C GLU A 77 -3.70 0.22 -14.74
N GLY A 78 -4.60 0.85 -15.51
CA GLY A 78 -5.97 0.38 -15.72
C GLY A 78 -7.03 1.33 -15.18
N ASP A 79 -8.15 0.79 -14.71
CA ASP A 79 -9.27 1.59 -14.24
C ASP A 79 -9.04 2.11 -12.80
N LEU A 80 -8.58 3.36 -12.71
CA LEU A 80 -8.36 4.06 -11.45
C LEU A 80 -9.66 4.18 -10.61
N PHE A 81 -10.84 4.20 -11.25
CA PHE A 81 -12.12 4.21 -10.54
C PHE A 81 -12.42 2.85 -9.90
N ALA A 82 -12.02 1.74 -10.52
CA ALA A 82 -12.12 0.42 -9.91
C ALA A 82 -11.18 0.29 -8.70
N ALA A 83 -9.96 0.85 -8.78
CA ALA A 83 -9.03 0.91 -7.65
C ALA A 83 -9.60 1.73 -6.47
N MET A 84 -10.26 2.86 -6.74
CA MET A 84 -10.96 3.64 -5.71
C MET A 84 -12.10 2.85 -5.07
N HIS A 85 -12.87 2.07 -5.83
CA HIS A 85 -13.95 1.23 -5.28
C HIS A 85 -13.43 0.20 -4.26
N VAL A 86 -12.28 -0.42 -4.53
CA VAL A 86 -11.62 -1.36 -3.60
C VAL A 86 -11.10 -0.62 -2.36
N ALA A 87 -10.52 0.57 -2.52
CA ALA A 87 -10.09 1.40 -1.40
C ALA A 87 -11.27 1.80 -0.48
N THR A 88 -12.40 2.18 -1.06
CA THR A 88 -13.63 2.52 -0.31
C THR A 88 -14.26 1.30 0.35
N ALA A 89 -14.24 0.13 -0.29
CA ALA A 89 -14.67 -1.13 0.32
C ALA A 89 -13.80 -1.50 1.54
N LEU A 90 -12.48 -1.25 1.47
CA LEU A 90 -11.56 -1.44 2.59
C LEU A 90 -11.81 -0.42 3.73
N GLU A 91 -12.27 0.77 3.39
CA GLU A 91 -12.63 1.82 4.35
C GLU A 91 -13.95 1.53 5.10
N SER A 92 -14.84 0.75 4.50
CA SER A 92 -16.11 0.32 5.11
C SER A 92 -15.93 -0.70 6.27
N LEU A 93 -14.73 -1.29 6.39
CA LEU A 93 -14.30 -2.20 7.48
C LEU A 93 -13.82 -1.45 8.75
N ARG A 94 -14.36 -0.25 9.02
CA ARG A 94 -14.00 0.69 10.10
C ARG A 94 -13.36 0.05 11.34
N LEU A 95 -12.03 0.16 11.46
CA LEU A 95 -11.33 -0.07 12.72
C LEU A 95 -11.64 1.07 13.71
N PRO A 96 -12.05 0.75 14.95
CA PRO A 96 -12.53 1.74 15.91
C PRO A 96 -11.43 2.71 16.34
N LEU A 97 -11.79 3.99 16.46
CA LEU A 97 -10.91 5.14 16.79
C LEU A 97 -10.01 4.91 18.01
N ALA A 98 -10.44 4.09 18.97
CA ALA A 98 -9.66 3.71 20.16
C ALA A 98 -8.36 2.97 19.81
N GLN A 99 -8.34 2.17 18.73
CA GLN A 99 -7.17 1.43 18.30
C GLN A 99 -6.18 2.34 17.55
N ARG A 100 -6.69 3.30 16.78
CA ARG A 100 -5.90 4.36 16.11
C ARG A 100 -5.20 5.27 17.13
N LEU A 101 -5.89 5.61 18.22
CA LEU A 101 -5.31 6.41 19.32
C LEU A 101 -4.22 5.62 20.09
N ARG A 102 -4.41 4.31 20.26
CA ARG A 102 -3.43 3.43 20.93
C ARG A 102 -2.16 3.23 20.09
N LEU A 103 -2.29 3.19 18.76
CA LEU A 103 -1.16 3.20 17.83
C LEU A 103 -0.40 4.54 17.85
N LEU A 104 -1.12 5.67 17.84
CA LEU A 104 -0.53 7.02 17.95
C LEU A 104 0.25 7.21 19.27
N LEU A 105 -0.29 6.73 20.40
CA LEU A 105 0.38 6.79 21.70
C LEU A 105 1.61 5.88 21.79
N SER A 106 1.68 4.81 20.98
CA SER A 106 2.84 3.91 20.97
C SER A 106 4.04 4.46 20.19
N ILE A 107 3.87 5.54 19.42
CA ILE A 107 4.90 6.02 18.48
C ILE A 107 5.58 7.32 18.92
N CYS A 108 4.99 8.18 19.76
CA CYS A 108 5.61 9.50 20.05
C CYS A 108 5.43 10.04 21.47
N PRO A 109 6.54 10.29 22.18
CA PRO A 109 6.74 11.53 22.92
C PRO A 109 7.80 12.45 22.26
N ALA A 110 8.24 12.17 21.03
CA ALA A 110 9.35 12.90 20.37
C ALA A 110 8.93 13.95 19.32
N ALA A 111 7.65 14.01 18.91
CA ALA A 111 7.20 14.88 17.81
C ALA A 111 6.88 16.34 18.21
N LEU A 112 7.22 16.79 19.43
CA LEU A 112 6.95 18.15 19.90
C LEU A 112 8.09 19.17 19.65
N ARG A 113 9.03 18.91 18.73
CA ARG A 113 10.03 19.91 18.33
C ARG A 113 9.63 20.61 17.02
N PRO A 114 9.24 21.90 17.05
CA PRO A 114 8.97 22.65 15.83
C PRO A 114 10.27 22.92 15.05
N PRO A 115 10.22 22.98 13.71
CA PRO A 115 11.40 23.23 12.88
C PRO A 115 11.92 24.67 13.06
N PRO A 116 13.24 24.90 12.95
CA PRO A 116 13.82 26.23 13.08
C PRO A 116 13.39 27.13 11.90
N ARG A 117 13.00 28.36 12.24
CA ARG A 117 12.62 29.42 11.30
C ARG A 117 13.83 29.79 10.44
N GLN A 118 13.68 29.73 9.12
CA GLN A 118 14.65 30.30 8.18
C GLN A 118 14.50 31.83 8.19
N THR A 119 15.58 32.54 8.48
CA THR A 119 15.65 34.01 8.42
C THR A 119 16.10 34.42 7.01
N PRO A 120 15.32 35.18 6.24
CA PRO A 120 15.80 35.71 4.97
C PRO A 120 16.76 36.89 5.21
N ALA A 121 17.79 36.96 4.36
CA ALA A 121 18.82 38.01 4.34
C ALA A 121 18.34 39.27 3.62
#